data_AF-A0A974X6M3-F1
#
_entry.id   AF-A0A974X6M3-F1
#
_cell.length_a   1.000
_cell.length_b   1.000
_cell.length_c   1.000
_cell.angle_alpha   90.00
_cell.angle_beta   90.00
_cell.angle_gamma   90.00
#
_symmetry.space_group_name_H-M   'P 1'
#
loop_
_entity.id
_entity.type
_entity.pdbx_description
1 polymer ?
#
loop_
_entity_poly.entity_id
_entity_poly.type
_entity_poly.pdbx_seq_one_letter_code
_entity_poly.pdbx_strand_id
1 'polypeptide(L)'
;MEDPPQQAVMSSADPITYTVAVDAVYRGDIGTSTTFESPMSGASCGLEGMIVDRRYLVFLSSDGARRTASLCDGTALATPKRIKAVARLTGAPAHPTQAAATGAAPADGESPVAGTSAWVIGGGVAGVGGLLGVWFQRRRRAARTHAVPL
;
A
#
# COMPACT_ATOMS: atom_id res chain seq x y z
N MET A 1 -31.55 -27.16 18.34
CA MET A 1 -31.86 -25.80 17.85
C MET A 1 -30.66 -24.98 18.25
N GLU A 2 -29.65 -24.93 17.38
CA GLU A 2 -28.43 -24.14 17.64
C GLU A 2 -28.79 -22.68 17.42
N ASP A 3 -28.56 -21.85 18.43
CA ASP A 3 -28.64 -20.39 18.30
C ASP A 3 -27.38 -19.91 17.52
N PRO A 4 -27.51 -19.04 16.51
CA PRO A 4 -26.35 -18.53 15.79
C PRO A 4 -25.47 -17.70 16.74
N PRO A 5 -24.13 -17.72 16.59
CA PRO A 5 -23.23 -17.04 17.52
C PRO A 5 -23.45 -15.51 17.45
N GLN A 6 -24.09 -14.96 18.48
CA GLN A 6 -24.26 -13.53 18.66
C GLN A 6 -22.95 -12.95 19.21
N GLN A 7 -22.15 -12.25 18.40
CA GLN A 7 -21.15 -11.33 18.95
C GLN A 7 -21.88 -10.09 19.47
N ALA A 8 -22.46 -10.20 20.66
CA ALA A 8 -23.31 -9.17 21.29
C ALA A 8 -22.53 -8.18 22.17
N VAL A 9 -21.20 -8.10 22.05
CA VAL A 9 -20.38 -7.23 22.89
C VAL A 9 -19.38 -6.48 22.02
N MET A 10 -19.62 -5.19 21.83
CA MET A 10 -18.65 -4.26 21.24
C MET A 10 -17.77 -3.71 22.36
N SER A 11 -16.46 -3.84 22.22
CA SER A 11 -15.45 -3.29 23.12
C SER A 11 -14.92 -1.96 22.59
N SER A 12 -14.56 -1.05 23.49
CA SER A 12 -13.88 0.21 23.14
C SER A 12 -12.56 0.01 22.37
N ALA A 13 -11.93 -1.15 22.55
CA ALA A 13 -10.70 -1.54 21.89
C ALA A 13 -10.91 -2.22 20.52
N ASP A 14 -12.17 -2.47 20.12
CA ASP A 14 -12.45 -3.08 18.83
C ASP A 14 -11.91 -2.20 17.69
N PRO A 15 -11.30 -2.80 16.66
CA PRO A 15 -10.69 -2.05 15.59
C PRO A 15 -11.75 -1.43 14.66
N ILE A 16 -11.50 -0.19 14.25
CA ILE A 16 -12.17 0.50 13.15
C ILE A 16 -11.13 0.77 12.07
N THR A 17 -11.52 0.53 10.81
CA THR A 17 -10.70 0.79 9.64
C THR A 17 -10.94 2.19 9.09
N TYR A 18 -9.85 2.90 8.80
CA TYR A 18 -9.84 4.21 8.17
C TYR A 18 -9.15 4.11 6.82
N THR A 19 -9.72 4.76 5.80
CA THR A 19 -9.06 4.99 4.51
C THR A 19 -8.92 6.50 4.31
N VAL A 20 -7.70 6.96 4.05
CA VAL A 20 -7.40 8.39 3.92
C VAL A 20 -6.61 8.65 2.65
N ALA A 21 -6.88 9.81 2.03
CA ALA A 21 -6.00 10.37 1.02
C ALA A 21 -4.73 10.93 1.69
N VAL A 22 -3.59 10.76 1.04
CA VAL A 22 -2.28 11.17 1.56
C VAL A 22 -1.78 12.36 0.75
N ASP A 23 -1.63 13.50 1.42
CA ASP A 23 -1.09 14.72 0.79
C ASP A 23 0.44 14.69 0.70
N ALA A 24 1.09 14.19 1.76
CA ALA A 24 2.55 14.25 1.92
C ALA A 24 3.05 13.16 2.87
N VAL A 25 4.29 12.71 2.68
CA VAL A 25 4.90 11.62 3.47
C VAL A 25 6.16 12.12 4.16
N TYR A 26 6.16 12.17 5.48
CA TYR A 26 7.33 12.58 6.28
C TYR A 26 8.34 11.45 6.51
N ARG A 27 7.88 10.19 6.48
CA ARG A 27 8.73 9.01 6.69
C ARG A 27 8.09 7.78 6.06
N GLY A 28 8.94 6.94 5.46
CA GLY A 28 8.53 5.69 4.82
C GLY A 28 8.08 5.87 3.38
N ASP A 29 7.47 4.82 2.83
CA ASP A 29 6.87 4.80 1.50
C ASP A 29 5.37 4.51 1.64
N ILE A 30 4.55 5.51 1.30
CA ILE A 30 3.10 5.45 1.42
C ILE A 30 2.50 5.99 0.11
N GLY A 31 1.48 5.30 -0.40
CA GLY A 31 0.79 5.69 -1.62
C GLY A 31 -0.11 6.91 -1.45
N THR A 32 -0.77 7.34 -2.54
CA THR A 32 -1.72 8.47 -2.54
C THR A 32 -2.97 8.22 -1.69
N SER A 33 -3.23 6.96 -1.34
CA SER A 33 -4.25 6.52 -0.40
C SER A 33 -3.68 5.43 0.49
N THR A 34 -4.08 5.40 1.75
CA THR A 34 -3.68 4.36 2.69
C THR A 34 -4.83 3.96 3.62
N THR A 35 -4.82 2.70 4.00
CA THR A 35 -5.79 2.11 4.93
C THR A 35 -5.05 1.66 6.18
N PHE A 36 -5.64 1.94 7.35
CA PHE A 36 -5.11 1.53 8.65
C PHE A 36 -6.23 1.33 9.66
N GLU A 37 -5.93 0.62 10.75
CA GLU A 37 -6.86 0.38 11.86
C GLU A 37 -6.54 1.24 13.07
N SER A 38 -7.58 1.59 13.83
CA SER A 38 -7.47 2.25 15.13
C SER A 38 -8.51 1.67 16.08
N PRO A 39 -8.29 1.67 17.40
CA PRO A 39 -9.35 1.40 18.36
C PRO A 39 -10.57 2.29 18.13
N MET A 40 -11.75 1.79 18.49
CA MET A 40 -13.01 2.49 18.28
C MET A 40 -13.14 3.76 19.11
N SER A 41 -12.70 3.72 20.37
CA SER A 41 -12.86 4.83 21.31
C SER A 41 -11.55 5.47 21.74
N GLY A 42 -11.59 6.78 21.94
CA GLY A 42 -10.49 7.57 22.50
C GLY A 42 -10.04 7.11 23.88
N ALA A 43 -10.95 6.51 24.68
CA ALA A 43 -10.60 5.86 25.96
C ALA A 43 -9.61 4.68 25.78
N SER A 44 -9.57 4.11 24.58
CA SER A 44 -8.62 3.06 24.17
C SER A 44 -7.59 3.57 23.16
N CYS A 45 -7.29 4.88 23.15
CA CYS A 45 -6.43 5.56 22.17
C CYS A 45 -6.98 5.60 20.73
N GLY A 46 -8.27 5.33 20.55
CA GLY A 46 -8.95 5.37 19.26
C GLY A 46 -9.06 6.77 18.67
N LEU A 47 -9.12 6.85 17.35
CA LEU A 47 -9.22 8.11 16.61
C LEU A 47 -10.68 8.59 16.45
N GLU A 48 -11.48 8.44 17.51
CA GLU A 48 -12.88 8.88 17.50
C GLU A 48 -12.99 10.38 17.18
N GLY A 49 -14.03 10.77 16.44
CA GLY A 49 -14.26 12.18 16.09
C GLY A 49 -13.36 12.74 14.98
N MET A 50 -12.65 11.90 14.22
CA MET A 50 -12.06 12.35 12.95
C MET A 50 -13.16 12.85 12.00
N ILE A 51 -12.91 14.00 11.37
CA ILE A 51 -13.85 14.69 10.50
C ILE A 51 -13.34 14.57 9.06
N VAL A 52 -14.23 14.23 8.14
CA VAL A 52 -13.95 14.22 6.69
C VAL A 52 -13.51 15.63 6.24
N ASP A 53 -12.68 15.71 5.22
CA ASP A 53 -12.11 16.97 4.69
C ASP A 53 -11.29 17.78 5.71
N ARG A 54 -10.82 17.14 6.78
CA ARG A 54 -9.79 17.68 7.66
C ARG A 54 -8.47 16.95 7.45
N ARG A 55 -7.38 17.70 7.60
CA ARG A 55 -6.02 17.16 7.50
C ARG A 55 -5.52 16.72 8.86
N TYR A 56 -4.94 15.53 8.90
CA TYR A 56 -4.37 14.93 10.09
C TYR A 56 -2.91 14.55 9.82
N LEU A 57 -2.06 14.66 10.84
CA LEU A 57 -0.76 14.01 10.86
C LEU A 57 -0.98 12.61 11.45
N VAL A 58 -0.78 11.58 10.65
CA VAL A 58 -0.99 10.18 11.03
C VAL A 58 0.36 9.48 11.19
N PHE A 59 0.57 8.89 12.35
CA PHE A 59 1.74 8.08 12.65
C PHE A 59 1.35 6.61 12.55
N LEU A 60 1.78 5.98 11.46
CA LEU A 60 1.47 4.59 11.17
C LEU A 60 2.53 3.68 11.78
N SER A 61 2.08 2.64 12.50
CA SER A 61 2.87 1.45 12.77
C SER A 61 2.50 0.36 11.77
N SER A 62 3.43 -0.53 11.45
CA SER A 62 3.19 -1.64 10.52
C SER A 62 3.70 -2.94 11.14
N ASP A 63 2.81 -3.94 11.19
CA ASP A 63 3.12 -5.32 11.55
C ASP A 63 2.69 -6.23 10.40
N GLY A 64 3.67 -6.63 9.57
CA GLY A 64 3.41 -7.30 8.30
C GLY A 64 2.55 -6.45 7.36
N ALA A 65 1.37 -6.97 7.02
CA ALA A 65 0.40 -6.28 6.17
C ALA A 65 -0.53 -5.33 6.94
N ARG A 66 -0.59 -5.46 8.28
CA ARG A 66 -1.49 -4.68 9.12
C ARG A 66 -0.85 -3.32 9.42
N ARG A 67 -1.60 -2.25 9.19
CA ARG A 67 -1.20 -0.89 9.57
C ARG A 67 -2.13 -0.37 10.65
N THR A 68 -1.56 0.25 11.67
CA THR A 68 -2.33 0.83 12.78
C THR A 68 -1.91 2.27 13.05
N ALA A 69 -2.84 3.06 13.59
CA ALA A 69 -2.55 4.36 14.17
C ALA A 69 -3.48 4.62 15.36
N SER A 70 -2.99 5.38 16.33
CA SER A 70 -3.75 5.75 17.52
C SER A 70 -3.47 7.19 17.96
N LEU A 71 -4.33 7.75 18.81
CA LEU A 71 -4.08 9.03 19.47
C LEU A 71 -2.81 9.00 20.31
N CYS A 72 -2.51 7.85 20.93
CA CYS A 72 -1.37 7.68 21.83
C CYS A 72 -0.04 7.62 21.08
N ASP A 73 -0.04 7.26 19.80
CA ASP A 73 1.12 7.35 18.91
C ASP A 73 1.36 8.79 18.39
N GLY A 74 0.50 9.74 18.75
CA GLY A 74 0.60 11.15 18.37
C GLY A 74 -0.19 11.53 17.13
N THR A 75 -1.02 10.63 16.58
CA THR A 75 -1.90 10.94 15.44
C THR A 75 -2.93 11.98 15.85
N ALA A 76 -2.97 13.11 15.14
CA ALA A 76 -3.87 14.20 15.48
C ALA A 76 -4.00 15.24 14.36
N LEU A 77 -4.87 16.24 14.55
CA LEU A 77 -5.09 17.31 13.57
C LEU A 77 -3.77 17.97 13.12
N ALA A 78 -3.62 18.16 11.81
CA ALA A 78 -2.44 18.73 11.19
C ALA A 78 -2.44 20.27 11.33
N THR A 79 -2.01 20.76 12.49
CA THR A 79 -1.82 22.19 12.72
C THR A 79 -0.47 22.66 12.19
N PRO A 80 -0.30 23.94 11.80
CA PRO A 80 0.99 24.47 11.35
C PRO A 80 2.12 24.24 12.36
N LYS A 81 1.82 24.36 13.67
CA LYS A 81 2.78 24.09 14.75
C LYS A 81 3.27 22.64 14.73
N ARG A 82 2.35 21.67 14.59
CA ARG A 82 2.72 20.24 14.55
C ARG A 82 3.44 19.85 13.28
N ILE A 83 2.98 20.35 12.12
CA ILE A 83 3.64 20.16 10.83
C ILE A 83 5.09 20.62 10.91
N LYS A 84 5.33 21.84 11.45
CA LYS A 84 6.68 22.37 11.64
C LYS A 84 7.51 21.54 12.62
N ALA A 85 6.90 20.99 13.67
CA ALA A 85 7.59 20.13 14.63
C ALA A 85 8.04 18.81 13.97
N VAL A 86 7.17 18.14 13.23
CA VAL A 86 7.49 16.89 12.51
C VAL A 86 8.55 17.15 11.44
N ALA A 87 8.39 18.21 10.64
CA ALA A 87 9.35 18.56 9.60
C ALA A 87 10.76 18.86 10.14
N ARG A 88 10.86 19.39 11.38
CA ARG A 88 12.17 19.59 12.03
C ARG A 88 12.88 18.29 12.35
N LEU A 89 12.13 17.23 12.64
CA LEU A 89 12.67 15.92 13.01
C LEU A 89 12.90 14.99 11.80
N THR A 90 12.15 15.20 10.72
CA THR A 90 12.12 14.30 9.56
C THR A 90 12.66 14.94 8.28
N GLY A 91 12.78 16.26 8.24
CA GLY A 91 13.09 17.01 7.02
C GLY A 91 11.85 17.43 6.24
N ALA A 92 12.06 17.80 4.98
CA ALA A 92 10.97 18.10 4.06
C ALA A 92 10.19 16.81 3.71
N PRO A 93 8.86 16.88 3.58
CA PRO A 93 8.09 15.69 3.22
C PRO A 93 8.31 15.32 1.74
N ALA A 94 8.25 14.03 1.46
CA ALA A 94 8.19 13.48 0.11
C ALA A 94 6.75 13.47 -0.41
N HIS A 95 6.60 13.38 -1.74
CA HIS A 95 5.31 13.09 -2.35
C HIS A 95 4.92 11.61 -2.15
N PRO A 96 3.62 11.32 -1.99
CA PRO A 96 3.14 9.94 -1.93
C PRO A 96 3.43 9.20 -3.24
N THR A 97 3.73 7.92 -3.13
CA THR A 97 4.00 7.06 -4.28
C THR A 97 2.71 6.86 -5.09
N GLN A 98 2.76 7.18 -6.38
CA GLN A 98 1.64 6.89 -7.28
C GLN A 98 1.64 5.38 -7.56
N ALA A 99 0.50 4.73 -7.36
CA ALA A 99 0.31 3.41 -7.91
C ALA A 99 0.43 3.53 -9.43
N ALA A 100 1.34 2.76 -10.03
CA ALA A 100 1.44 2.71 -11.49
C ALA A 100 0.06 2.29 -12.03
N ALA A 101 -0.53 3.12 -12.89
CA ALA A 101 -1.78 2.80 -13.55
C ALA A 101 -1.53 1.64 -14.52
N THR A 102 -1.70 0.40 -14.05
CA THR A 102 -1.74 -0.77 -14.92
C THR A 102 -3.11 -0.79 -15.58
N GLY A 103 -3.25 -0.02 -16.66
CA GLY A 103 -4.55 0.19 -17.31
C GLY A 103 -4.49 1.11 -18.50
N ALA A 104 -3.45 1.03 -19.34
CA ALA A 104 -3.62 1.38 -20.74
C ALA A 104 -4.56 0.31 -21.33
N ALA A 105 -5.86 0.59 -21.31
CA ALA A 105 -6.81 -0.15 -22.11
C ALA A 105 -6.37 -0.02 -23.58
N PRO A 106 -6.29 -1.10 -24.37
CA PRO A 106 -6.24 -0.96 -25.81
C PRO A 106 -7.58 -0.36 -26.24
N ALA A 107 -7.58 0.95 -26.49
CA ALA A 107 -8.51 1.51 -27.46
C ALA A 107 -8.13 0.90 -28.79
N ASP A 108 -8.99 0.03 -29.30
CA ASP A 108 -9.35 -0.09 -30.71
C ASP A 108 -10.38 -1.20 -30.79
N GLY A 109 -11.64 -0.79 -30.67
CA GLY A 109 -12.74 -1.60 -31.12
C GLY A 109 -12.70 -1.60 -32.65
N GLU A 110 -12.36 -2.73 -33.25
CA GLU A 110 -12.91 -3.07 -34.55
C GLU A 110 -12.90 -4.59 -34.75
N SER A 111 -14.09 -5.14 -34.93
CA SER A 111 -14.35 -6.42 -35.58
C SER A 111 -15.71 -6.24 -36.25
N PRO A 112 -16.04 -6.89 -37.38
CA PRO A 112 -15.25 -7.78 -38.23
C PRO A 112 -15.38 -7.44 -39.75
N VAL A 113 -14.42 -7.85 -40.59
CA VAL A 113 -14.73 -8.11 -42.00
C VAL A 113 -14.03 -9.37 -42.49
N ALA A 114 -14.82 -10.17 -43.20
CA ALA A 114 -14.52 -11.46 -43.79
C ALA A 114 -13.27 -11.44 -44.68
N GLY A 115 -12.49 -12.52 -44.64
CA GLY A 115 -11.35 -12.71 -45.54
C GLY A 115 -10.79 -14.11 -45.43
N THR A 116 -11.23 -14.98 -46.32
CA THR A 116 -10.80 -16.36 -46.51
C THR A 116 -9.29 -16.50 -46.72
N SER A 117 -8.68 -17.39 -45.94
CA SER A 117 -7.53 -18.27 -46.27
C SER A 117 -6.56 -17.84 -47.39
N ALA A 118 -5.32 -17.51 -47.03
CA ALA A 118 -4.14 -17.91 -47.80
C ALA A 118 -2.87 -17.82 -46.93
N TRP A 119 -2.16 -18.94 -46.85
CA TRP A 119 -0.86 -19.10 -46.25
C TRP A 119 0.17 -18.13 -46.81
N VAL A 120 0.98 -17.50 -45.95
CA VAL A 120 2.36 -17.14 -46.31
C VAL A 120 3.27 -17.49 -45.13
N ILE A 121 4.11 -18.50 -45.36
CA ILE A 121 5.22 -18.89 -44.51
C ILE A 121 6.41 -17.97 -44.84
N GLY A 122 7.02 -17.43 -43.79
CA GLY A 122 8.36 -16.82 -43.81
C GLY A 122 8.56 -16.14 -42.47
N GLY A 123 9.34 -16.65 -41.51
CA GLY A 123 10.70 -17.17 -41.64
C GLY A 123 11.62 -16.17 -40.92
N GLY A 124 11.98 -16.45 -39.66
CA GLY A 124 12.85 -15.55 -38.87
C GLY A 124 13.06 -16.01 -37.44
N VAL A 125 13.99 -16.95 -37.24
CA VAL A 125 14.46 -17.46 -35.94
C VAL A 125 15.47 -16.47 -35.33
N ALA A 126 15.29 -16.09 -34.06
CA ALA A 126 16.35 -16.01 -33.03
C ALA A 126 15.88 -15.22 -31.78
N GLY A 127 15.98 -15.83 -30.59
CA GLY A 127 15.83 -15.06 -29.34
C GLY A 127 15.46 -15.81 -28.06
N VAL A 128 15.46 -17.15 -28.01
CA VAL A 128 15.29 -17.90 -26.75
C VAL A 128 16.67 -18.12 -26.12
N GLY A 129 17.04 -17.32 -25.11
CA GLY A 129 18.29 -17.53 -24.36
C GLY A 129 18.61 -16.56 -23.22
N GLY A 130 17.97 -15.38 -23.15
CA GLY A 130 18.37 -14.35 -22.18
C GLY A 130 17.81 -14.49 -20.76
N LEU A 131 16.60 -15.05 -20.59
CA LEU A 131 15.85 -14.89 -19.32
C LEU A 131 16.11 -15.98 -18.27
N LEU A 132 16.51 -17.19 -18.65
CA LEU A 132 16.82 -18.27 -17.70
C LEU A 132 18.20 -18.09 -17.04
N GLY A 133 19.20 -17.56 -17.76
CA GLY A 133 20.55 -17.34 -17.23
C GLY A 133 20.62 -16.24 -16.16
N VAL A 134 19.86 -15.15 -16.34
CA VAL A 134 19.80 -14.03 -15.38
C VAL A 134 19.07 -14.43 -14.09
N TRP A 135 18.03 -15.26 -14.19
CA TRP A 135 17.30 -15.76 -13.02
C TRP A 135 18.15 -16.73 -12.17
N PHE A 136 18.92 -17.61 -12.81
CA PHE A 136 19.78 -18.56 -12.09
C PHE A 136 20.98 -17.88 -11.39
N GLN A 137 21.53 -16.80 -11.97
CA GLN A 137 22.57 -16.01 -11.30
C GLN A 137 22.06 -15.22 -10.09
N ARG A 138 20.83 -14.67 -10.13
CA ARG A 138 20.22 -13.98 -8.97
C ARG A 138 19.97 -14.93 -7.78
N ARG A 139 19.53 -16.17 -8.03
CA ARG A 139 19.32 -17.16 -6.96
C ARG A 139 20.60 -17.54 -6.21
N ARG A 140 21.74 -17.66 -6.90
CA ARG A 140 23.01 -18.03 -6.23
C ARG A 140 23.60 -16.93 -5.36
N ARG A 141 23.32 -15.65 -5.65
CA ARG A 141 23.78 -14.52 -4.83
C ARG A 141 22.96 -14.35 -3.54
N ALA A 142 21.69 -14.73 -3.55
CA ALA A 142 20.82 -14.68 -2.36
C ALA A 142 21.13 -15.77 -1.31
N ALA A 143 21.88 -16.83 -1.67
CA ALA A 143 22.22 -17.93 -0.76
C ALA A 143 23.62 -17.82 -0.13
N ARG A 144 24.41 -16.77 -0.43
CA ARG A 144 25.80 -16.64 0.04
C ARG A 144 26.04 -15.56 1.11
N THR A 145 25.01 -14.82 1.52
CA THR A 145 25.12 -13.83 2.61
C THR A 145 24.57 -14.33 3.96
N HIS A 146 24.03 -15.54 4.02
CA HIS A 146 23.81 -16.25 5.30
C HIS A 146 24.98 -17.21 5.58
N ALA A 147 26.11 -16.64 5.98
CA ALA A 147 27.17 -17.36 6.69
C ALA A 147 28.04 -16.34 7.43
N VAL A 148 27.54 -15.89 8.57
CA VAL A 148 28.40 -15.50 9.70
C VAL A 148 28.65 -16.78 10.50
N PRO A 149 29.90 -17.09 10.82
CA PRO A 149 30.17 -17.74 12.08
C PRO A 149 31.09 -16.88 12.97
N LEU A 150 30.74 -16.97 14.25
CA LEU A 150 31.40 -16.53 15.47
C LEU A 150 32.93 -16.74 15.50
#